data_AF-Q7Z1U7-F1
#
_entry.id   AF-Q7Z1U7-F1
#
_cell.length_a   1.000
_cell.length_b   1.000
_cell.length_c   1.000
_cell.angle_alpha   90.00
_cell.angle_beta   90.00
_cell.angle_gamma   90.00
#
_symmetry.space_group_name_H-M   'P 1'
#
loop_
_entity.id
_entity.type
_entity.pdbx_description
1 polymer ?
#
loop_
_entity_poly.entity_id
_entity_poly.type
_entity_poly.pdbx_seq_one_letter_code
_entity_poly.pdbx_strand_id
1 'polypeptide(L)'
;LSNFLFFSCWEEYIQKYFNGDWSKIKNIGSDTFDFLIKKCGNNSGDGETIFNKKLNNAEKKCKENESTNNKMKSSETSCDCSEPIYIRGCQSKTYDGKIFPGKGGEKQWICKDTIIHGHTNG
;
A
#
# COMPACT_ATOMS: atom_id res chain seq x y z
N LEU A 1 15.03 25.95 6.06
CA LEU A 1 15.00 25.03 4.92
C LEU A 1 13.87 24.01 5.04
N SER A 2 13.84 23.20 6.11
CA SER A 2 12.79 22.19 6.31
C SER A 2 11.35 22.71 6.16
N ASN A 3 11.01 23.82 6.82
CA ASN A 3 9.67 24.42 6.71
C ASN A 3 9.29 24.74 5.25
N PHE A 4 10.21 25.31 4.48
CA PHE A 4 9.99 25.64 3.07
C PHE A 4 9.71 24.37 2.24
N LEU A 5 10.54 23.33 2.41
CA LEU A 5 10.35 22.04 1.72
C LEU A 5 9.00 21.40 2.05
N PHE A 6 8.59 21.47 3.31
CA PHE A 6 7.29 20.99 3.76
C PHE A 6 6.15 21.75 3.08
N PHE A 7 6.15 23.08 3.15
CA PHE A 7 5.08 23.90 2.57
C PHE A 7 5.02 23.75 1.05
N SER A 8 6.14 23.78 0.34
CA SER A 8 6.17 23.59 -1.11
C SER A 8 5.66 22.20 -1.54
N CYS A 9 5.87 21.17 -0.73
CA CYS A 9 5.34 19.82 -1.00
C CYS A 9 3.81 19.77 -0.90
N TRP A 10 3.24 20.45 0.10
CA TRP A 10 1.79 20.55 0.28
C TRP A 10 1.14 21.49 -0.74
N GLU A 11 1.81 22.59 -1.07
CA GLU A 11 1.35 23.61 -2.02
C GLU A 11 1.00 23.03 -3.39
N GLU A 12 1.79 22.07 -3.90
CA GLU A 12 1.49 21.36 -5.15
C GLU A 12 0.08 20.75 -5.13
N TYR A 13 -0.29 20.10 -4.02
CA TYR A 13 -1.60 19.47 -3.85
C TYR A 13 -2.70 20.53 -3.67
N ILE A 14 -2.48 21.51 -2.81
CA ILE A 14 -3.46 22.58 -2.55
C ILE A 14 -3.73 23.40 -3.81
N GLN A 15 -2.70 23.70 -4.61
CA GLN A 15 -2.85 24.45 -5.85
C GLN A 15 -3.67 23.68 -6.88
N LYS A 16 -3.40 22.38 -7.03
CA LYS A 16 -4.08 21.53 -8.01
C LYS A 16 -5.54 21.23 -7.68
N TYR A 17 -5.85 21.00 -6.40
CA TYR A 17 -7.17 20.51 -5.98
C TYR A 17 -8.04 21.58 -5.30
N PHE A 18 -7.43 22.63 -4.76
CA PHE A 18 -8.13 23.69 -4.05
C PHE A 18 -7.87 25.09 -4.61
N ASN A 19 -7.23 25.22 -5.78
CA ASN A 19 -6.88 26.49 -6.41
C ASN A 19 -6.10 27.43 -5.46
N GLY A 20 -5.25 26.87 -4.61
CA GLY A 20 -4.45 27.63 -3.64
C GLY A 20 -5.18 27.98 -2.35
N ASP A 21 -6.44 27.56 -2.19
CA ASP A 21 -7.22 27.83 -0.98
C ASP A 21 -6.87 26.86 0.16
N TRP A 22 -5.92 27.28 0.99
CA TRP A 22 -5.49 26.55 2.17
C TRP A 22 -6.57 26.37 3.23
N SER A 23 -7.66 27.16 3.22
CA SER A 23 -8.75 26.99 4.19
C SER A 23 -9.48 25.65 4.02
N LYS A 24 -9.45 25.09 2.80
CA LYS A 24 -10.06 23.80 2.44
C LYS A 24 -9.25 22.59 2.86
N ILE A 25 -8.07 22.76 3.47
CA ILE A 25 -7.24 21.66 3.96
C ILE A 25 -8.00 20.75 4.96
N LYS A 26 -8.95 21.32 5.70
CA LYS A 26 -9.82 20.59 6.65
C LYS A 26 -10.82 19.66 5.97
N ASN A 27 -11.03 19.82 4.67
CA ASN A 27 -11.95 19.01 3.87
C ASN A 27 -11.24 17.83 3.18
N ILE A 28 -9.96 17.62 3.43
CA ILE A 28 -9.21 16.48 2.90
C ILE A 28 -9.67 15.20 3.63
N GLY A 29 -10.03 14.17 2.86
CA GLY A 29 -10.37 12.86 3.42
C GLY A 29 -9.19 12.17 4.12
N SER A 30 -9.47 11.31 5.09
CA SER A 30 -8.46 10.66 5.95
C SER A 30 -7.31 10.01 5.17
N ASP A 31 -7.63 9.20 4.16
CA ASP A 31 -6.62 8.44 3.41
C ASP A 31 -5.70 9.36 2.61
N THR A 32 -6.26 10.46 2.11
CA THR A 32 -5.48 11.46 1.37
C THR A 32 -4.63 12.29 2.32
N PHE A 33 -5.13 12.58 3.52
CA PHE A 33 -4.36 13.26 4.55
C PHE A 33 -3.17 12.41 5.00
N ASP A 34 -3.38 11.11 5.24
CA ASP A 34 -2.31 10.16 5.56
C ASP A 34 -1.28 10.04 4.43
N PHE A 35 -1.75 10.00 3.18
CA PHE A 35 -0.87 10.03 2.02
C PHE A 35 0.01 11.29 1.98
N LEU A 36 -0.59 12.46 2.23
CA LEU A 36 0.13 13.74 2.23
C LEU A 36 1.15 13.83 3.39
N ILE A 37 0.78 13.37 4.58
CA ILE A 37 1.71 13.25 5.72
C ILE A 37 2.90 12.36 5.36
N LYS A 38 2.63 11.19 4.76
CA LYS A 38 3.69 10.27 4.35
C LYS A 38 4.57 10.84 3.22
N LYS A 39 4.00 11.64 2.31
CA LYS A 39 4.70 12.24 1.17
C LYS A 39 5.52 13.47 1.56
N CYS A 40 5.03 14.29 2.48
CA CYS A 40 5.53 15.64 2.76
C CYS A 40 6.05 15.84 4.19
N GLY A 41 5.71 14.96 5.14
CA GLY A 41 6.04 15.08 6.56
C GLY A 41 4.80 15.25 7.43
N ASN A 42 4.91 14.94 8.72
CA ASN A 42 3.84 15.14 9.69
C ASN A 42 3.82 16.58 10.20
N ASN A 43 4.99 17.22 10.27
CA ASN A 43 5.13 18.62 10.63
C ASN A 43 6.21 19.30 9.77
N SER A 44 6.32 20.61 9.92
CA SER A 44 7.25 21.44 9.13
C SER A 44 8.74 21.15 9.39
N GLY A 45 9.06 20.48 10.51
CA GLY A 45 10.40 20.00 10.84
C GLY A 45 10.84 18.76 10.06
N ASP A 46 9.90 18.03 9.44
CA ASP A 46 10.19 16.77 8.74
C ASP A 46 10.64 16.96 7.28
N GLY A 47 10.48 18.16 6.72
CA GLY A 47 10.69 18.45 5.30
C GLY A 47 12.09 18.06 4.80
N GLU A 48 13.13 18.34 5.59
CA GLU A 48 14.51 17.99 5.23
C GLU A 48 14.76 16.47 5.32
N THR A 49 14.24 15.81 6.35
CA THR A 49 14.34 14.35 6.50
C THR A 49 13.64 13.61 5.36
N ILE A 50 12.44 14.05 4.98
CA ILE A 50 11.68 13.47 3.86
C ILE A 50 12.41 13.71 2.54
N PHE A 51 12.98 14.89 2.33
CA PHE A 51 13.78 15.20 1.15
C PHE A 51 15.02 14.30 1.05
N ASN A 52 15.81 14.21 2.12
CA ASN A 52 17.00 13.34 2.16
C ASN A 52 16.65 11.87 1.96
N LYS A 53 15.53 11.41 2.52
CA LYS A 53 15.01 10.05 2.29
C LYS A 53 14.66 9.82 0.81
N LYS A 54 14.04 10.80 0.14
CA LYS A 54 13.75 10.72 -1.30
C LYS A 54 15.04 10.67 -2.13
N LEU A 55 16.04 11.48 -1.77
CA LEU A 55 17.34 11.52 -2.43
C LEU A 55 18.08 10.18 -2.31
N ASN A 56 18.17 9.63 -1.10
CA ASN A 56 18.78 8.32 -0.85
C ASN A 56 18.06 7.18 -1.59
N ASN A 57 16.72 7.23 -1.65
CA ASN A 57 15.95 6.24 -2.41
C ASN A 57 16.21 6.35 -3.92
N ALA A 58 16.36 7.55 -4.46
CA ALA A 58 16.68 7.75 -5.87
C ALA A 58 18.08 7.22 -6.21
N GLU A 59 19.07 7.48 -5.35
CA GLU A 59 20.42 6.93 -5.49
C GLU A 59 20.40 5.40 -5.45
N LYS A 60 19.68 4.80 -4.49
CA LYS A 60 19.55 3.35 -4.38
C LYS A 60 18.88 2.74 -5.61
N LYS A 61 17.82 3.36 -6.13
CA LYS A 61 17.13 2.91 -7.35
C LYS A 61 18.05 2.93 -8.57
N CYS A 62 18.93 3.94 -8.67
CA CYS A 62 19.94 3.97 -9.73
C CYS A 62 20.90 2.78 -9.61
N LYS A 63 21.40 2.50 -8.40
CA LYS A 63 22.30 1.36 -8.13
C LYS A 63 21.63 0.00 -8.35
N GLU A 64 20.34 -0.15 -8.03
CA GLU A 64 19.56 -1.38 -8.29
C GLU A 64 19.35 -1.60 -9.80
N ASN A 65 19.10 -0.54 -10.57
CA ASN A 65 18.96 -0.62 -12.02
C ASN A 65 20.30 -0.89 -12.74
N GLU A 66 21.42 -0.38 -12.22
CA GLU A 66 22.77 -0.71 -12.71
C GLU A 66 23.22 -2.11 -12.28
N SER A 67 22.62 -2.66 -11.22
CA SER A 67 22.82 -4.04 -10.82
C SER A 67 22.29 -4.95 -11.93
N THR A 68 23.21 -5.47 -12.74
CA THR A 68 23.01 -6.66 -13.57
C THR A 68 22.79 -7.83 -12.62
N ASN A 69 21.55 -7.99 -12.17
CA ASN A 69 21.16 -9.05 -11.25
C ASN A 69 21.13 -10.40 -11.99
N ASN A 70 22.31 -10.85 -12.46
CA ASN A 70 22.56 -12.14 -13.11
C ASN A 70 22.71 -13.27 -12.09
N LYS A 71 22.63 -12.97 -10.79
CA LYS A 71 22.60 -13.96 -9.71
C LYS A 71 21.22 -13.98 -9.08
N MET A 72 20.26 -14.55 -9.79
CA MET A 72 19.09 -15.13 -9.13
C MET A 72 19.65 -16.13 -8.11
N LYS A 73 19.60 -15.82 -6.82
CA LYS A 73 19.95 -16.81 -5.79
C LYS A 73 19.02 -17.99 -6.03
N SER A 74 19.57 -19.13 -6.45
CA SER A 74 18.81 -20.37 -6.50
C SER A 74 18.21 -20.59 -5.12
N SER A 75 16.91 -20.88 -5.06
CA SER A 75 16.28 -21.29 -3.81
C SER A 75 16.96 -22.57 -3.34
N GLU A 76 17.87 -22.46 -2.37
CA GLU A 76 18.54 -23.62 -1.75
C GLU A 76 17.58 -24.45 -0.90
N THR A 77 16.41 -23.89 -0.56
CA THR A 77 15.35 -24.59 0.14
C THR A 77 14.50 -25.34 -0.89
N SER A 78 14.84 -26.61 -1.09
CA SER A 78 13.92 -27.62 -1.59
C SER A 78 12.66 -27.59 -0.71
N CYS A 79 11.48 -27.37 -1.28
CA CYS A 79 10.25 -27.57 -0.53
C CYS A 79 10.19 -29.04 -0.11
N ASP A 80 10.23 -29.32 1.19
CA ASP A 80 9.90 -30.64 1.72
C ASP A 80 8.41 -30.87 1.44
N CYS A 81 8.13 -31.45 0.27
CA CYS A 81 6.79 -31.83 -0.18
C CYS A 81 6.29 -33.00 0.68
N SER A 82 5.96 -32.68 1.92
CA SER A 82 5.28 -33.57 2.85
C SER A 82 3.84 -33.74 2.37
N GLU A 83 3.39 -35.00 2.34
CA GLU A 83 2.10 -35.54 1.91
C GLU A 83 0.84 -34.72 2.23
N PRO A 84 -0.30 -34.98 1.53
CA PRO A 84 -1.53 -34.20 1.71
C PRO A 84 -2.02 -34.17 3.16
N ILE A 85 -1.91 -33.01 3.80
CA ILE A 85 -2.43 -32.73 5.14
C ILE A 85 -3.93 -32.38 5.01
N TYR A 86 -4.79 -33.21 5.60
CA TYR A 86 -6.19 -32.81 5.81
C TYR A 86 -6.28 -31.81 6.96
N ILE A 87 -6.67 -30.56 6.65
CA ILE A 87 -6.88 -29.51 7.64
C ILE A 87 -8.38 -29.34 7.86
N ARG A 88 -8.86 -29.61 9.09
CA ARG A 88 -10.27 -29.43 9.46
C ARG A 88 -10.73 -28.00 9.16
N GLY A 89 -11.86 -27.86 8.46
CA GLY A 89 -12.42 -26.56 8.05
C GLY A 89 -11.94 -26.07 6.68
N CYS A 90 -10.89 -26.67 6.11
CA CYS A 90 -10.44 -26.39 4.75
C CYS A 90 -11.09 -27.36 3.76
N GLN A 91 -12.18 -26.92 3.14
CA GLN A 91 -12.86 -27.64 2.05
C GLN A 91 -12.57 -26.99 0.69
N SER A 92 -12.96 -27.68 -0.38
CA SER A 92 -12.94 -27.13 -1.75
C SER A 92 -13.64 -25.79 -1.79
N LYS A 93 -12.98 -24.81 -2.42
CA LYS A 93 -13.49 -23.44 -2.52
C LYS A 93 -14.72 -23.38 -3.42
N THR A 94 -15.62 -22.45 -3.11
CA THR A 94 -16.85 -22.20 -3.88
C THR A 94 -17.09 -20.71 -4.12
N TYR A 95 -16.07 -19.87 -4.02
CA TYR A 95 -16.25 -18.40 -4.06
C TYR A 95 -16.88 -17.93 -5.38
N ASP A 96 -16.57 -18.57 -6.51
CA ASP A 96 -17.22 -18.32 -7.82
C ASP A 96 -18.19 -19.44 -8.23
N GLY A 97 -18.67 -20.22 -7.25
CA GLY A 97 -19.49 -21.41 -7.47
C GLY A 97 -18.70 -22.70 -7.27
N LYS A 98 -19.43 -23.81 -7.11
CA LYS A 98 -18.85 -25.15 -6.93
C LYS A 98 -18.23 -25.68 -8.23
N ILE A 99 -17.12 -26.41 -8.11
CA ILE A 99 -16.58 -27.22 -9.20
C ILE A 99 -17.59 -28.34 -9.55
N PHE A 100 -17.79 -28.60 -10.84
CA PHE A 100 -18.71 -29.64 -11.34
C PHE A 100 -18.42 -31.00 -10.68
N PRO A 101 -19.44 -31.79 -10.26
CA PRO A 101 -20.88 -31.68 -10.56
C PRO A 101 -21.66 -30.69 -9.68
N GLY A 102 -21.00 -30.00 -8.74
CA GLY A 102 -21.65 -28.97 -7.95
C GLY A 102 -22.11 -27.79 -8.81
N LYS A 103 -23.21 -27.14 -8.41
CA LYS A 103 -23.71 -25.89 -8.98
C LYS A 103 -24.05 -24.90 -7.87
N GLY A 104 -23.97 -23.61 -8.17
CA GLY A 104 -24.27 -22.51 -7.25
C GLY A 104 -23.24 -22.35 -6.11
N GLY A 105 -23.55 -21.46 -5.18
CA GLY A 105 -22.73 -21.18 -3.99
C GLY A 105 -21.71 -20.05 -4.17
N GLU A 106 -21.79 -19.34 -5.31
CA GLU A 106 -21.03 -18.16 -5.62
C GLU A 106 -21.26 -17.04 -4.60
N LYS A 107 -20.18 -16.36 -4.23
CA LYS A 107 -20.19 -15.17 -3.41
C LYS A 107 -20.11 -13.96 -4.33
N GLN A 108 -20.65 -12.84 -3.87
CA GLN A 108 -20.54 -11.58 -4.55
C GLN A 108 -19.56 -10.66 -3.81
N TRP A 109 -18.98 -9.72 -4.54
CA TRP A 109 -18.21 -8.65 -3.94
C TRP A 109 -19.10 -7.86 -2.98
N ILE A 110 -18.61 -7.66 -1.75
CA ILE A 110 -19.26 -6.79 -0.77
C ILE A 110 -18.37 -5.57 -0.60
N CYS A 111 -18.77 -4.45 -1.21
CA CYS A 111 -18.16 -3.15 -1.01
C CYS A 111 -18.89 -2.46 0.15
N LYS A 112 -18.17 -2.12 1.22
CA LYS A 112 -18.72 -1.33 2.33
C LYS A 112 -17.93 -0.04 2.47
N ASP A 113 -18.63 1.06 2.71
CA ASP A 113 -18.05 2.40 2.81
C ASP A 113 -17.26 2.63 4.10
N THR A 114 -17.45 1.80 5.13
CA THR A 114 -16.73 1.92 6.41
C THR A 114 -16.58 0.55 7.05
N ILE A 115 -15.40 -0.08 6.90
CA ILE A 115 -14.97 -1.23 7.69
C ILE A 115 -13.64 -0.86 8.31
N ILE A 116 -13.53 -0.92 9.64
CA ILE A 116 -12.23 -1.07 10.29
C ILE A 116 -11.73 -2.46 9.92
N HIS A 117 -10.75 -2.54 9.00
CA HIS A 117 -10.15 -3.81 8.60
C HIS A 117 -9.56 -4.48 9.86
N GLY A 118 -10.19 -5.57 10.34
CA GLY A 118 -9.74 -6.28 11.53
C GLY A 118 -10.80 -7.02 12.33
N HIS A 119 -12.09 -6.75 12.13
CA HIS A 119 -13.14 -7.58 12.76
C HIS A 119 -13.49 -8.78 11.89
N THR A 120 -13.01 -9.96 12.29
CA THR A 120 -13.63 -11.23 11.93
C THR A 120 -15.02 -11.26 12.54
N ASN A 121 -16.06 -11.22 11.70
CA ASN A 121 -17.40 -11.59 12.14
C ASN A 121 -17.35 -13.05 12.61
N GLY A 122 -17.64 -13.27 13.89
CA GLY A 122 -17.87 -14.59 14.47
C GLY A 122 -19.11 -15.26 13.89
#